data_AF-A0A932Z3M8-F1
#
_entry.id   AF-A0A932Z3M8-F1
#
_cell.length_a   1.000
_cell.length_b   1.000
_cell.length_c   1.000
_cell.angle_alpha   90.00
_cell.angle_beta   90.00
_cell.angle_gamma   90.00
#
_symmetry.space_group_name_H-M   'P 1'
#
loop_
_entity.id
_entity.type
_entity.pdbx_description
1 polymer ?
#
loop_
_entity_poly.entity_id
_entity_poly.type
_entity_poly.pdbx_seq_one_letter_code
_entity_poly.pdbx_strand_id
1 'polypeptide(L)'
;MMSHSDFNAIRVSIASPEQVLSWSYGEVTKPETINYRTLRPEKDGLFCERIFGPTKDWECYCGKYKKIRFKGVICDRCGVEVARAKVRRERMAHVKLAAPVAHIWFAKGTPSRLGLLLDLSPRNLERVLYFAQYLVTSVDEAQREKLMERLKKEYEEKIGQGQAEATTDGATPPAAEGDQPAEPQGPEGGEPQRLQEELQTRLDDVEGLRPLQLLTESRFRELRDKYPQLFKASMGAEAIVEVLHSTDLDKLKDSLEGEVRSSSGQRRKKAIKRLRVVEAFRRSGNQPDWMVLKVLPVLPPDLRPMVQLDGGRFATSDLNDLYRRVINRNNRLKRLLELGAPEIIVRNEKRMLQEAVDALIDNGRRGRAIAGSHNHKLKSLSDLQRGKQGRFRQNLLGKRVDYSARSVIVVGPELQLHQCGLPKRMALELFKPFVMNRLVLRGLSH
;
A
#
# COMPACT_ATOMS: atom_id res chain seq x y z
N MET A 1 20.98 33.41 7.12
CA MET A 1 21.23 32.57 8.31
C MET A 1 20.05 31.63 8.47
N MET A 2 20.20 30.35 8.13
CA MET A 2 19.25 29.33 8.57
C MET A 2 19.65 28.93 9.99
N SER A 3 18.68 28.84 10.88
CA SER A 3 18.85 28.45 12.28
C SER A 3 19.60 27.11 12.35
N HIS A 4 20.80 27.12 12.92
CA HIS A 4 21.43 25.91 13.46
C HIS A 4 20.62 25.50 14.70
N SER A 5 19.46 24.88 14.46
CA SER A 5 18.77 24.13 15.49
C SER A 5 19.51 22.81 15.62
N ASP A 6 20.30 22.67 16.68
CA ASP A 6 20.95 21.41 17.02
C ASP A 6 19.87 20.36 17.33
N PHE A 7 19.75 19.38 16.44
CA PHE A 7 18.78 18.30 16.58
C PHE A 7 19.42 17.14 17.36
N ASN A 8 18.83 16.75 18.49
CA ASN A 8 19.34 15.63 19.30
C ASN A 8 19.01 14.25 18.71
N ALA A 9 17.87 14.11 18.02
CA ALA A 9 17.42 12.84 17.47
C ALA A 9 16.48 13.02 16.27
N ILE A 10 16.42 11.99 15.42
CA ILE A 10 15.47 11.89 14.31
C ILE A 10 14.51 10.74 14.60
N ARG A 11 13.21 11.03 14.64
CA ARG A 11 12.15 10.03 14.84
C ARG A 11 11.49 9.67 13.53
N VAL A 12 11.25 8.37 13.30
CA VAL A 12 10.48 7.86 12.16
C VAL A 12 9.26 7.13 12.69
N SER A 13 8.08 7.45 12.16
CA SER A 13 6.80 6.83 12.50
C SER A 13 6.00 6.54 11.24
N ILE A 14 4.91 5.78 11.38
CA ILE A 14 3.94 5.58 10.31
C ILE A 14 3.16 6.90 10.15
N ALA A 15 2.92 7.32 8.91
CA ALA A 15 2.16 8.52 8.62
C ALA A 15 0.66 8.20 8.65
N SER A 16 -0.12 8.92 9.47
CA SER A 16 -1.58 8.83 9.42
C SER A 16 -2.11 9.53 8.15
N PRO A 17 -3.31 9.17 7.67
CA PRO A 17 -3.93 9.86 6.55
C PRO A 17 -4.07 11.38 6.77
N GLU A 18 -4.37 11.79 8.01
CA GLU A 18 -4.48 13.20 8.41
C GLU A 18 -3.12 13.91 8.37
N GLN A 19 -2.04 13.25 8.82
CA GLN A 19 -0.69 13.80 8.70
C GLN A 19 -0.30 14.01 7.24
N VAL A 20 -0.62 13.06 6.36
CA VAL A 20 -0.36 13.21 4.92
C VAL A 20 -1.13 14.39 4.34
N LEU A 21 -2.38 14.62 4.76
CA LEU A 21 -3.15 15.79 4.35
C LEU A 21 -2.53 17.10 4.87
N SER A 22 -1.99 17.11 6.10
CA SER A 22 -1.32 18.29 6.66
C SER A 22 -0.06 18.71 5.90
N TRP A 23 0.64 17.77 5.26
CA TRP A 23 1.81 18.07 4.41
C TRP A 23 1.41 18.56 3.02
N SER A 24 0.16 18.35 2.64
CA SER A 24 -0.29 18.53 1.28
C SER A 24 -0.77 19.95 1.01
N TYR A 25 -0.33 20.50 -0.12
CA TYR A 25 -0.79 21.79 -0.62
C TYR A 25 -1.97 21.67 -1.61
N GLY A 26 -2.44 20.45 -1.88
CA GLY A 26 -3.58 20.20 -2.78
C GLY A 26 -3.65 18.77 -3.32
N GLU A 27 -4.83 18.40 -3.81
CA GLU A 27 -5.06 17.10 -4.45
C GLU A 27 -4.66 17.14 -5.93
N VAL A 28 -3.93 16.12 -6.38
CA VAL A 28 -3.65 15.88 -7.81
C VAL A 28 -4.76 15.02 -8.39
N THR A 29 -5.67 15.63 -9.15
CA THR A 29 -6.81 14.93 -9.76
C THR A 29 -6.48 14.42 -11.16
N LYS A 30 -5.58 15.09 -11.87
CA LYS A 30 -5.31 14.86 -13.29
C LYS A 30 -4.01 14.10 -13.53
N PRO A 31 -3.99 13.09 -14.42
CA PRO A 31 -2.78 12.35 -14.78
C PRO A 31 -1.85 13.13 -15.73
N GLU A 32 -2.30 14.28 -16.27
CA GLU A 32 -1.51 15.07 -17.19
C GLU A 32 -0.29 15.71 -16.50
N THR A 33 0.77 15.95 -17.28
CA THR A 33 2.03 16.53 -16.79
C THR A 33 2.18 17.97 -17.24
N ILE A 34 2.58 18.17 -18.50
CA ILE A 34 2.78 19.46 -19.15
C ILE A 34 2.11 19.44 -20.52
N ASN A 35 1.73 20.60 -21.00
CA ASN A 35 1.24 20.76 -22.36
C ASN A 35 2.41 20.71 -23.34
N TYR A 36 2.32 19.87 -24.37
CA TYR A 36 3.39 19.71 -25.36
C TYR A 36 3.62 20.95 -26.25
N ARG A 37 2.62 21.83 -26.41
CA ARG A 37 2.74 23.04 -27.23
C ARG A 37 3.30 24.21 -26.43
N THR A 38 2.72 24.47 -25.26
CA THR A 38 3.08 25.64 -24.44
C THR A 38 4.23 25.38 -23.48
N LEU A 39 4.60 24.10 -23.29
CA LEU A 39 5.58 23.64 -22.30
C LEU A 39 5.21 24.01 -20.85
N ARG A 40 3.97 24.46 -20.62
CA ARG A 40 3.48 24.84 -19.30
C ARG A 40 2.83 23.65 -18.59
N PRO A 41 2.95 23.57 -17.26
CA PRO A 41 2.23 22.56 -16.49
C PRO A 41 0.72 22.65 -16.67
N GLU A 42 0.08 21.49 -16.74
CA GLU A 42 -1.38 21.41 -16.74
C GLU A 42 -1.95 21.67 -15.34
N LYS A 43 -3.12 22.31 -15.27
CA LYS A 43 -3.82 22.57 -14.00
C LYS A 43 -4.28 21.25 -13.37
N ASP A 44 -4.09 21.13 -12.07
CA ASP A 44 -4.41 19.96 -11.24
C ASP A 44 -3.68 18.65 -11.62
N GLY A 45 -2.71 18.76 -12.53
CA GLY A 45 -1.83 17.68 -12.94
C GLY A 45 -0.62 17.49 -12.03
N LEU A 46 0.26 16.58 -12.42
CA LEU A 46 1.44 16.18 -11.64
C LEU A 46 2.49 17.27 -11.46
N PHE A 47 2.45 18.35 -12.24
CA PHE A 47 3.37 19.48 -12.17
C PHE A 47 2.67 20.81 -11.85
N CYS A 48 1.38 20.76 -11.47
CA CYS A 48 0.51 21.92 -11.25
C CYS A 48 1.16 22.99 -10.37
N GLU A 49 1.28 24.22 -10.89
CA GLU A 49 1.89 25.33 -10.16
C GLU A 49 1.07 25.80 -8.96
N ARG A 50 -0.26 25.61 -9.00
CA ARG A 50 -1.16 25.96 -7.89
C ARG A 50 -0.83 25.16 -6.63
N ILE A 51 -0.44 23.90 -6.80
CA ILE A 51 -0.18 22.96 -5.72
C ILE A 51 1.30 23.02 -5.31
N PHE A 52 2.22 22.86 -6.27
CA PHE A 52 3.64 22.71 -5.98
C PHE A 52 4.40 24.05 -5.93
N GLY A 53 3.80 25.15 -6.40
CA GLY A 53 4.43 26.46 -6.51
C GLY A 53 4.90 26.81 -7.94
N PRO A 54 5.39 28.03 -8.15
CA PRO A 54 5.65 28.57 -9.49
C PRO A 54 6.90 27.95 -10.14
N THR A 55 6.88 27.74 -11.46
CA THR A 55 8.04 27.20 -12.21
C THR A 55 9.18 28.21 -12.31
N LYS A 56 8.86 29.51 -12.36
CA LYS A 56 9.81 30.62 -12.42
C LYS A 56 9.72 31.45 -11.15
N ASP A 57 10.85 32.01 -10.73
CA ASP A 57 10.91 32.84 -9.54
C ASP A 57 9.99 34.07 -9.66
N TRP A 58 9.10 34.23 -8.68
CA TRP A 58 8.21 35.39 -8.57
C TRP A 58 7.25 35.60 -9.75
N GLU A 59 6.89 34.53 -10.47
CA GLU A 59 5.94 34.58 -11.59
C GLU A 59 4.80 33.57 -11.36
N CYS A 60 3.56 34.06 -11.44
CA CYS A 60 2.38 33.19 -11.40
C CYS A 60 2.07 32.59 -12.79
N TYR A 61 1.33 31.46 -12.83
CA TYR A 61 0.99 30.75 -14.07
C TYR A 61 0.38 31.63 -15.17
N CYS A 62 -0.55 32.53 -14.83
CA CYS A 62 -1.21 33.39 -15.82
C CYS A 62 -0.39 34.63 -16.21
N GLY A 63 0.69 34.93 -15.49
CA GLY A 63 1.51 36.12 -15.70
C GLY A 63 0.92 37.43 -15.19
N LYS A 64 -0.22 37.42 -14.47
CA LYS A 64 -0.82 38.63 -13.83
C LYS A 64 0.14 39.28 -12.83
N TYR A 65 0.71 38.47 -11.93
CA TYR A 65 1.70 38.90 -10.96
C TYR A 65 3.09 38.42 -11.37
N LYS A 66 4.02 39.38 -11.48
CA LYS A 66 5.43 39.17 -11.83
C LYS A 66 6.31 40.07 -10.97
N LYS A 67 7.55 39.63 -10.69
CA LYS A 67 8.57 40.32 -9.88
C LYS A 67 8.36 40.17 -8.37
N ILE A 68 9.44 40.41 -7.62
CA ILE A 68 9.54 40.21 -6.17
C ILE A 68 8.56 41.04 -5.33
N ARG A 69 8.03 42.15 -5.87
CA ARG A 69 7.08 43.05 -5.19
C ARG A 69 5.78 42.36 -4.76
N PHE A 70 5.39 41.27 -5.43
CA PHE A 70 4.16 40.52 -5.12
C PHE A 70 4.44 39.25 -4.31
N LYS A 71 5.57 39.19 -3.58
CA LYS A 71 5.95 38.06 -2.74
C LYS A 71 4.80 37.66 -1.80
N GLY A 72 4.41 36.39 -1.85
CA GLY A 72 3.39 35.81 -0.96
C GLY A 72 1.94 36.07 -1.40
N VAL A 73 1.71 36.84 -2.47
CA VAL A 73 0.35 37.04 -3.01
C VAL A 73 -0.10 35.78 -3.74
N ILE A 74 -1.29 35.29 -3.40
CA ILE A 74 -1.98 34.22 -4.12
C ILE A 74 -2.79 34.84 -5.25
N CYS A 75 -2.57 34.36 -6.49
CA CYS A 75 -3.22 34.97 -7.65
C CYS A 75 -4.70 34.59 -7.77
N ASP A 76 -5.61 35.57 -7.85
CA ASP A 76 -7.06 35.33 -7.98
C ASP A 76 -7.48 34.53 -9.23
N ARG A 77 -6.71 34.65 -10.33
CA ARG A 77 -7.04 33.98 -11.61
C ARG A 77 -6.52 32.54 -11.72
N CYS A 78 -5.36 32.26 -11.13
CA CYS A 78 -4.71 30.95 -11.28
C CYS A 78 -4.45 30.21 -9.97
N GLY A 79 -4.68 30.85 -8.82
CA GLY A 79 -4.45 30.30 -7.49
C GLY A 79 -2.98 30.04 -7.15
N VAL A 80 -2.04 30.48 -8.00
CA VAL A 80 -0.60 30.26 -7.78
C VAL A 80 -0.07 31.33 -6.84
N GLU A 81 0.63 30.88 -5.80
CA GLU A 81 1.36 31.73 -4.89
C GLU A 81 2.67 32.23 -5.53
N VAL A 82 2.91 33.53 -5.45
CA VAL A 82 4.13 34.16 -5.97
C VAL A 82 5.27 33.96 -4.97
N ALA A 83 6.01 32.87 -5.17
CA ALA A 83 7.15 32.46 -4.36
C ALA A 83 8.40 32.20 -5.24
N ARG A 84 9.51 31.78 -4.61
CA ARG A 84 10.67 31.24 -5.33
C ARG A 84 10.35 29.84 -5.85
N ALA A 85 10.87 29.47 -7.02
CA ALA A 85 10.68 28.14 -7.60
C ALA A 85 11.22 27.03 -6.69
N LYS A 86 12.17 27.33 -5.78
CA LYS A 86 12.71 26.39 -4.78
C LYS A 86 11.63 25.67 -3.96
N VAL A 87 10.46 26.29 -3.74
CA VAL A 87 9.36 25.64 -2.99
C VAL A 87 8.86 24.36 -3.67
N ARG A 88 9.07 24.20 -5.00
CA ARG A 88 8.74 23.00 -5.78
C ARG A 88 9.56 21.77 -5.42
N ARG A 89 10.59 21.93 -4.60
CA ARG A 89 11.37 20.83 -4.01
C ARG A 89 10.88 20.40 -2.63
N GLU A 90 10.05 21.20 -1.99
CA GLU A 90 9.63 21.03 -0.59
C GLU A 90 8.12 20.74 -0.46
N ARG A 91 7.28 21.34 -1.31
CA ARG A 91 5.81 21.17 -1.26
C ARG A 91 5.37 19.80 -1.73
N MET A 92 4.69 19.06 -0.87
CA MET A 92 4.06 17.78 -1.20
C MET A 92 2.61 17.98 -1.66
N ALA A 93 2.11 17.03 -2.43
CA ALA A 93 0.69 16.93 -2.78
C ALA A 93 0.14 15.58 -2.34
N HIS A 94 -1.15 15.34 -2.54
CA HIS A 94 -1.74 14.03 -2.26
C HIS A 94 -2.72 13.60 -3.35
N VAL A 95 -3.06 12.32 -3.34
CA VAL A 95 -4.16 11.74 -4.13
C VAL A 95 -5.10 11.05 -3.15
N LYS A 96 -6.37 11.44 -3.16
CA LYS A 96 -7.41 10.75 -2.37
C LYS A 96 -7.83 9.49 -3.13
N LEU A 97 -7.56 8.33 -2.54
CA LEU A 97 -7.89 7.05 -3.14
C LEU A 97 -9.39 6.77 -2.99
N ALA A 98 -10.00 6.24 -4.04
CA ALA A 98 -11.42 5.87 -4.05
C ALA A 98 -11.69 4.60 -3.24
N ALA A 99 -10.69 3.73 -3.10
CA ALA A 99 -10.71 2.57 -2.23
C ALA A 99 -9.42 2.53 -1.39
N PRO A 100 -9.47 2.03 -0.14
CA PRO A 100 -8.29 1.85 0.68
C PRO A 100 -7.32 0.85 0.04
N VAL A 101 -6.02 1.09 0.19
CA VAL A 101 -4.96 0.28 -0.43
C VAL A 101 -3.92 -0.08 0.63
N ALA A 102 -3.60 -1.36 0.77
CA ALA A 102 -2.62 -1.80 1.76
C ALA A 102 -1.20 -1.41 1.32
N HIS A 103 -0.37 -0.93 2.24
CA HIS A 103 1.00 -0.59 1.91
C HIS A 103 1.87 -1.86 1.81
N ILE A 104 2.48 -2.09 0.64
CA ILE A 104 3.19 -3.33 0.29
C ILE A 104 4.28 -3.75 1.29
N TRP A 105 4.99 -2.80 1.91
CA TRP A 105 6.00 -3.14 2.93
C TRP A 105 5.44 -3.88 4.15
N PHE A 106 4.21 -3.56 4.60
CA PHE A 106 3.59 -4.23 5.74
C PHE A 106 2.90 -5.53 5.33
N ALA A 107 2.37 -5.60 4.11
CA ALA A 107 1.72 -6.79 3.56
C ALA A 107 2.74 -7.89 3.17
N LYS A 108 3.80 -7.52 2.44
CA LYS A 108 4.80 -8.44 1.85
C LYS A 108 6.20 -8.31 2.47
N GLY A 109 6.29 -7.67 3.63
CA GLY A 109 7.45 -7.78 4.52
C GLY A 109 7.73 -9.25 4.88
N THR A 110 8.99 -9.61 5.05
CA THR A 110 9.39 -10.89 5.66
C THR A 110 9.94 -10.60 7.06
N PRO A 111 9.18 -10.84 8.15
CA PRO A 111 7.80 -11.33 8.22
C PRO A 111 6.74 -10.26 7.92
N SER A 112 5.54 -10.69 7.51
CA SER A 112 4.42 -9.78 7.20
C SER A 112 3.87 -9.20 8.50
N ARG A 113 3.84 -7.87 8.62
CA ARG A 113 3.37 -7.20 9.84
C ARG A 113 1.84 -7.30 9.96
N LEU A 114 1.13 -7.11 8.84
CA LEU A 114 -0.31 -7.33 8.76
C LEU A 114 -0.69 -8.79 9.02
N GLY A 115 0.05 -9.74 8.42
CA GLY A 115 -0.20 -11.17 8.62
C GLY A 115 0.02 -11.60 10.08
N LEU A 116 1.05 -11.09 10.75
CA LEU A 116 1.27 -11.37 12.17
C LEU A 116 0.17 -10.77 13.06
N LEU A 117 -0.31 -9.56 12.75
CA LEU A 117 -1.35 -8.91 13.55
C LEU A 117 -2.68 -9.69 13.46
N LEU A 118 -3.11 -10.03 12.25
CA LEU A 118 -4.37 -10.71 11.96
C LEU A 118 -4.32 -12.25 12.09
N ASP A 119 -3.19 -12.81 12.50
CA ASP A 119 -2.88 -14.25 12.48
C ASP A 119 -3.01 -14.97 11.12
N LEU A 120 -3.03 -14.21 10.02
CA LEU A 120 -3.16 -14.75 8.67
C LEU A 120 -1.81 -15.13 8.06
N SER A 121 -1.80 -16.23 7.30
CA SER A 121 -0.62 -16.59 6.50
C SER A 121 -0.37 -15.56 5.39
N PRO A 122 0.88 -15.29 4.97
CA PRO A 122 1.17 -14.31 3.92
C PRO A 122 0.55 -14.64 2.54
N ARG A 123 0.21 -15.91 2.29
CA ARG A 123 -0.50 -16.35 1.08
C ARG A 123 -1.99 -16.03 1.17
N ASN A 124 -2.58 -16.26 2.34
CA ASN A 124 -3.99 -15.97 2.60
C ASN A 124 -4.25 -14.46 2.59
N LEU A 125 -3.39 -13.67 3.22
CA LEU A 125 -3.46 -12.21 3.20
C LEU A 125 -3.40 -11.67 1.76
N GLU A 126 -2.56 -12.28 0.90
CA GLU A 126 -2.51 -11.91 -0.51
C GLU A 126 -3.82 -12.23 -1.24
N ARG A 127 -4.43 -13.39 -1.00
CA ARG A 127 -5.72 -13.74 -1.61
C ARG A 127 -6.83 -12.77 -1.23
N VAL A 128 -6.84 -12.25 0.00
CA VAL A 128 -7.79 -11.21 0.43
C VAL A 128 -7.50 -9.88 -0.26
N LEU A 129 -6.25 -9.40 -0.18
CA LEU A 129 -5.84 -8.09 -0.70
C LEU A 129 -6.07 -7.91 -2.20
N TYR A 130 -5.85 -8.96 -2.98
CA TYR A 130 -6.02 -8.94 -4.45
C TYR A 130 -7.35 -9.57 -4.90
N PHE A 131 -8.35 -9.56 -4.01
CA PHE A 131 -9.75 -9.88 -4.33
C PHE A 131 -10.00 -11.30 -4.89
N ALA A 132 -9.24 -12.29 -4.40
CA ALA A 132 -9.42 -13.71 -4.76
C ALA A 132 -10.30 -14.46 -3.75
N GLN A 133 -10.30 -14.07 -2.46
CA GLN A 133 -11.12 -14.68 -1.40
C GLN A 133 -11.77 -13.60 -0.54
N TYR A 134 -12.95 -13.91 0.00
CA TYR A 134 -13.64 -13.08 1.00
C TYR A 134 -13.04 -13.31 2.38
N LEU A 135 -13.02 -12.27 3.22
CA LEU A 135 -12.66 -12.34 4.62
C LEU A 135 -13.91 -12.02 5.46
N VAL A 136 -14.27 -12.90 6.38
CA VAL A 136 -15.35 -12.65 7.34
C VAL A 136 -14.90 -11.58 8.33
N THR A 137 -15.56 -10.42 8.33
CA THR A 137 -15.17 -9.27 9.14
C THR A 137 -15.87 -9.28 10.50
N SER A 138 -17.16 -9.61 10.52
CA SER A 138 -17.94 -9.73 11.76
C SER A 138 -18.99 -10.85 11.63
N VAL A 139 -19.26 -11.50 12.76
CA VAL A 139 -20.33 -12.49 12.90
C VAL A 139 -21.19 -12.03 14.07
N ASP A 140 -22.51 -11.99 13.89
CA ASP A 140 -23.43 -11.67 14.96
C ASP A 140 -23.62 -12.91 15.84
N GLU A 141 -22.98 -12.93 17.01
CA GLU A 141 -23.01 -14.06 17.94
C GLU A 141 -24.42 -14.31 18.49
N ALA A 142 -25.23 -13.27 18.70
CA ALA A 142 -26.58 -13.42 19.26
C ALA A 142 -27.55 -14.08 18.26
N GLN A 143 -27.46 -13.70 16.99
CA GLN A 143 -28.23 -14.37 15.93
C GLN A 143 -27.72 -15.79 15.68
N ARG A 144 -26.39 -15.98 15.76
CA ARG A 144 -25.77 -17.29 15.63
C ARG A 144 -26.27 -18.26 16.69
N GLU A 145 -26.32 -17.86 17.96
CA GLU A 145 -26.79 -18.72 19.04
C GLU A 145 -28.26 -19.12 18.86
N LYS A 146 -29.13 -18.17 18.50
CA LYS A 146 -30.56 -18.45 18.24
C LYS A 146 -30.76 -19.42 17.07
N LEU A 147 -30.01 -19.23 15.99
CA LEU A 147 -30.04 -20.13 14.83
C LEU A 147 -29.51 -21.52 15.19
N MET A 148 -28.43 -21.59 15.96
CA MET A 148 -27.87 -22.86 16.45
C MET A 148 -28.86 -23.60 17.35
N GLU A 149 -29.54 -22.90 18.26
CA GLU A 149 -30.54 -23.51 19.12
C GLU A 149 -31.73 -24.05 18.32
N ARG A 150 -32.22 -23.28 17.34
CA ARG A 150 -33.30 -23.71 16.46
C ARG A 150 -32.91 -24.93 15.62
N LEU A 151 -31.73 -24.91 14.99
CA LEU A 151 -31.25 -26.02 14.17
C LEU A 151 -31.00 -27.28 15.00
N LYS A 152 -30.51 -27.15 16.24
CA LYS A 152 -30.35 -28.28 17.17
C LYS A 152 -31.69 -28.90 17.55
N LYS A 153 -32.71 -28.08 17.85
CA LYS A 153 -34.07 -28.57 18.13
C LYS A 153 -34.68 -29.30 16.92
N GLU A 154 -34.56 -28.70 15.73
CA GLU A 154 -35.04 -29.33 14.49
C GLU A 154 -34.30 -30.65 14.17
N TYR A 155 -33.02 -30.75 14.52
CA TYR A 155 -32.23 -31.97 14.37
C TYR A 155 -32.67 -33.07 15.38
N GLU A 156 -32.87 -32.70 16.64
CA GLU A 156 -33.32 -33.61 17.70
C GLU A 156 -34.74 -34.17 17.43
N GLU A 157 -35.68 -33.31 17.02
CA GLU A 157 -37.06 -33.72 16.70
C GLU A 157 -37.10 -34.76 15.57
N LYS A 158 -36.26 -34.60 14.54
CA LYS A 158 -36.21 -35.54 13.41
C LYS A 158 -35.48 -36.85 13.74
N ILE A 159 -34.50 -36.84 14.62
CA ILE A 159 -33.90 -38.09 15.14
C ILE A 159 -34.96 -38.87 15.93
N GLY A 160 -35.78 -38.18 16.75
CA GLY A 160 -36.87 -38.80 17.48
C GLY A 160 -37.93 -39.43 16.57
N GLN A 161 -38.31 -38.75 15.48
CA GLN A 161 -39.28 -39.27 14.51
C GLN A 161 -38.73 -40.47 13.72
N GLY A 162 -37.47 -40.43 13.28
CA GLY A 162 -36.83 -41.55 12.56
C GLY A 162 -36.65 -42.81 13.41
N GLN A 163 -36.53 -42.69 14.74
CA GLN A 163 -36.50 -43.84 15.65
C GLN A 163 -37.90 -44.44 15.89
N ALA A 164 -38.96 -43.62 15.82
CA ALA A 164 -40.34 -44.07 15.95
C ALA A 164 -40.84 -44.83 14.71
N GLU A 165 -40.46 -44.40 13.50
CA GLU A 165 -40.79 -45.12 12.25
C GLU A 165 -40.03 -46.46 12.13
N ALA A 166 -38.78 -46.52 12.59
CA ALA A 166 -37.99 -47.77 12.58
C ALA A 166 -38.51 -48.85 13.55
N THR A 167 -39.37 -48.50 14.53
CA THR A 167 -39.97 -49.46 15.46
C THR A 167 -41.32 -50.00 14.98
N THR A 168 -41.97 -49.37 13.99
CA THR A 168 -43.26 -49.81 13.44
C THR A 168 -43.15 -50.83 12.29
N ASP A 169 -42.02 -50.89 11.58
CA ASP A 169 -41.82 -51.82 10.44
C ASP A 169 -41.26 -53.20 10.84
N GLY A 170 -41.24 -53.51 12.14
CA GLY A 170 -40.78 -54.79 12.70
C GLY A 170 -41.83 -55.91 12.77
N ALA A 171 -42.91 -55.87 11.96
CA ALA A 171 -43.95 -56.91 11.94
C ALA A 171 -43.86 -57.77 10.66
N THR A 172 -43.49 -59.04 10.87
CA THR A 172 -43.22 -60.16 9.94
C THR A 172 -44.20 -60.33 8.77
N PRO A 173 -43.73 -60.86 7.62
CA PRO A 173 -44.43 -62.01 7.00
C PRO A 173 -43.51 -63.19 6.56
N PRO A 174 -44.10 -64.36 6.21
CA PRO A 174 -43.53 -65.68 6.47
C PRO A 174 -42.66 -66.26 5.34
N ALA A 175 -41.98 -67.35 5.67
CA ALA A 175 -41.17 -68.20 4.80
C ALA A 175 -41.93 -68.74 3.58
N ALA A 176 -41.32 -68.65 2.40
CA ALA A 176 -41.62 -69.49 1.23
C ALA A 176 -40.36 -69.64 0.35
N GLU A 177 -40.09 -70.88 -0.06
CA GLU A 177 -39.04 -71.31 -1.00
C GLU A 177 -39.37 -70.86 -2.44
N GLY A 178 -38.35 -70.54 -3.25
CA GLY A 178 -38.53 -70.32 -4.69
C GLY A 178 -37.40 -69.58 -5.39
N ASP A 179 -37.02 -70.10 -6.55
CA ASP A 179 -35.84 -69.85 -7.39
C ASP A 179 -35.94 -68.57 -8.28
N GLN A 180 -34.84 -67.80 -8.36
CA GLN A 180 -34.31 -67.01 -9.52
C GLN A 180 -33.50 -65.76 -9.09
N PRO A 181 -32.38 -65.42 -9.76
CA PRO A 181 -31.56 -64.24 -9.45
C PRO A 181 -32.16 -62.98 -10.07
N ALA A 182 -32.69 -62.09 -9.23
CA ALA A 182 -33.09 -60.74 -9.62
C ALA A 182 -31.88 -59.77 -9.61
N GLU A 183 -31.81 -58.93 -10.64
CA GLU A 183 -30.83 -57.87 -10.86
C GLU A 183 -30.68 -56.93 -9.65
N PRO A 184 -29.50 -56.31 -9.42
CA PRO A 184 -29.33 -55.37 -8.33
C PRO A 184 -30.08 -54.06 -8.64
N GLN A 185 -31.29 -53.95 -8.10
CA GLN A 185 -32.02 -52.68 -8.05
C GLN A 185 -31.27 -51.71 -7.11
N GLY A 186 -31.25 -50.44 -7.51
CA GLY A 186 -30.42 -49.37 -6.96
C GLY A 186 -30.67 -49.06 -5.47
N PRO A 187 -29.93 -48.08 -4.90
CA PRO A 187 -29.92 -47.82 -3.47
C PRO A 187 -31.22 -47.12 -3.06
N GLU A 188 -32.26 -47.87 -2.74
CA GLU A 188 -33.50 -47.39 -2.10
C GLU A 188 -33.36 -47.37 -0.58
N GLY A 189 -32.29 -46.74 -0.11
CA GLY A 189 -32.15 -46.31 1.27
C GLY A 189 -31.86 -44.81 1.29
N GLY A 190 -32.64 -44.03 2.03
CA GLY A 190 -32.08 -42.81 2.61
C GLY A 190 -32.74 -41.47 2.31
N GLU A 191 -34.06 -41.37 2.14
CA GLU A 191 -34.73 -40.06 2.32
C GLU A 191 -34.51 -39.46 3.73
N PRO A 192 -34.69 -40.20 4.85
CA PRO A 192 -34.41 -39.66 6.19
C PRO A 192 -32.92 -39.43 6.44
N GLN A 193 -32.03 -40.24 5.86
CA GLN A 193 -30.57 -40.09 6.00
C GLN A 193 -30.06 -38.83 5.28
N ARG A 194 -30.54 -38.53 4.07
CA ARG A 194 -30.18 -37.31 3.33
C ARG A 194 -30.61 -36.03 4.05
N LEU A 195 -31.80 -36.06 4.67
CA LEU A 195 -32.32 -34.93 5.46
C LEU A 195 -31.49 -34.69 6.75
N GLN A 196 -31.04 -35.76 7.40
CA GLN A 196 -30.15 -35.69 8.56
C GLN A 196 -28.77 -35.14 8.18
N GLU A 197 -28.19 -35.62 7.07
CA GLU A 197 -26.93 -35.10 6.54
C GLU A 197 -27.03 -33.62 6.15
N GLU A 198 -28.16 -33.17 5.60
CA GLU A 198 -28.38 -31.76 5.26
C GLU A 198 -28.43 -30.87 6.52
N LEU A 199 -29.15 -31.30 7.55
CA LEU A 199 -29.24 -30.57 8.83
C LEU A 199 -27.88 -30.51 9.54
N GLN A 200 -27.14 -31.61 9.53
CA GLN A 200 -25.80 -31.66 10.10
C GLN A 200 -24.84 -30.73 9.34
N THR A 201 -24.90 -30.74 8.01
CA THR A 201 -24.14 -29.79 7.18
C THR A 201 -24.49 -28.34 7.50
N ARG A 202 -25.78 -28.02 7.72
CA ARG A 202 -26.20 -26.67 8.12
C ARG A 202 -25.67 -26.26 9.50
N LEU A 203 -25.62 -27.21 10.45
CA LEU A 203 -25.03 -26.99 11.77
C LEU A 203 -23.53 -26.71 11.66
N ASP A 204 -22.81 -27.52 10.87
CA ASP A 204 -21.38 -27.34 10.60
C ASP A 204 -21.09 -26.02 9.87
N ASP A 205 -21.96 -25.61 8.94
CA ASP A 205 -21.87 -24.33 8.22
C ASP A 205 -21.89 -23.14 9.21
N VAL A 206 -22.78 -23.17 10.20
CA VAL A 206 -22.95 -22.10 11.21
C VAL A 206 -21.89 -22.18 12.31
N GLU A 207 -21.45 -23.38 12.68
CA GLU A 207 -20.36 -23.58 13.64
C GLU A 207 -18.99 -23.20 13.05
N GLY A 208 -18.80 -23.45 11.76
CA GLY A 208 -17.59 -23.14 11.03
C GLY A 208 -17.34 -21.65 10.87
N LEU A 209 -18.39 -20.81 10.86
CA LEU A 209 -18.29 -19.36 10.67
C LEU A 209 -17.58 -18.68 11.85
N ARG A 210 -16.39 -18.15 11.58
CA ARG A 210 -15.59 -17.38 12.55
C ARG A 210 -15.06 -16.08 11.92
N PRO A 211 -14.90 -14.99 12.69
CA PRO A 211 -14.16 -13.82 12.23
C PRO A 211 -12.76 -14.23 11.74
N LEU A 212 -12.23 -13.52 10.74
CA LEU A 212 -10.95 -13.81 10.08
C LEU A 212 -10.91 -15.08 9.21
N GLN A 213 -12.02 -15.82 9.10
CA GLN A 213 -12.11 -16.95 8.19
C GLN A 213 -12.15 -16.48 6.73
N LEU A 214 -11.57 -17.29 5.84
CA LEU A 214 -11.55 -17.04 4.41
C LEU A 214 -12.62 -17.88 3.72
N LEU A 215 -13.39 -17.25 2.84
CA LEU A 215 -14.43 -17.89 2.05
C LEU A 215 -14.12 -17.80 0.56
N THR A 216 -14.38 -18.89 -0.18
CA THR A 216 -14.40 -18.90 -1.64
C THR A 216 -15.65 -18.20 -2.15
N GLU A 217 -15.68 -17.84 -3.44
CA GLU A 217 -16.82 -17.13 -4.01
C GLU A 217 -18.11 -17.96 -4.03
N SER A 218 -18.04 -19.26 -4.37
CA SER A 218 -19.19 -20.16 -4.32
C SER A 218 -19.76 -20.25 -2.91
N ARG A 219 -18.88 -20.55 -1.94
CA ARG A 219 -19.25 -20.71 -0.54
C ARG A 219 -19.80 -19.43 0.08
N PHE A 220 -19.26 -18.26 -0.29
CA PHE A 220 -19.78 -16.98 0.16
C PHE A 220 -21.21 -16.75 -0.35
N ARG A 221 -21.50 -17.05 -1.62
CA ARG A 221 -22.87 -16.94 -2.16
C ARG A 221 -23.83 -17.89 -1.45
N GLU A 222 -23.45 -19.16 -1.32
CA GLU A 222 -24.25 -20.17 -0.60
C GLU A 222 -24.58 -19.73 0.83
N LEU A 223 -23.58 -19.28 1.60
CA LEU A 223 -23.78 -18.84 2.98
C LEU A 223 -24.57 -17.53 3.06
N ARG A 224 -24.43 -16.64 2.09
CA ARG A 224 -25.17 -15.37 2.04
C ARG A 224 -26.64 -15.60 1.68
N ASP A 225 -26.93 -16.56 0.81
CA ASP A 225 -28.30 -16.93 0.42
C ASP A 225 -29.02 -17.65 1.58
N LYS A 226 -28.31 -18.55 2.28
CA LYS A 226 -28.84 -19.26 3.46
C LYS A 226 -28.97 -18.36 4.70
N TYR A 227 -27.98 -17.49 4.95
CA TYR A 227 -27.87 -16.71 6.18
C TYR A 227 -27.55 -15.22 5.93
N PRO A 228 -28.49 -14.43 5.35
CA PRO A 228 -28.19 -13.06 4.92
C PRO A 228 -27.76 -12.09 6.03
N GLN A 229 -28.20 -12.32 7.27
CA GLN A 229 -27.97 -11.42 8.40
C GLN A 229 -26.93 -11.92 9.42
N LEU A 230 -26.42 -13.14 9.25
CA LEU A 230 -25.57 -13.78 10.26
C LEU A 230 -24.14 -13.23 10.30
N PHE A 231 -23.58 -12.90 9.12
CA PHE A 231 -22.19 -12.47 9.01
C PHE A 231 -22.02 -11.40 7.94
N LYS A 232 -20.96 -10.61 8.10
CA LYS A 232 -20.46 -9.70 7.07
C LYS A 232 -19.11 -10.21 6.57
N ALA A 233 -18.95 -10.26 5.26
CA ALA A 233 -17.67 -10.57 4.63
C ALA A 233 -17.37 -9.61 3.50
N SER A 234 -16.13 -9.12 3.49
CA SER A 234 -15.64 -8.12 2.55
C SER A 234 -14.35 -8.63 1.90
N MET A 235 -13.94 -8.00 0.81
CA MET A 235 -12.68 -8.29 0.11
C MET A 235 -11.73 -7.10 0.15
N GLY A 236 -10.46 -7.36 -0.17
CA GLY A 236 -9.47 -6.32 -0.37
C GLY A 236 -8.96 -5.70 0.93
N ALA A 237 -8.29 -4.55 0.79
CA ALA A 237 -7.77 -3.81 1.94
C ALA A 237 -8.88 -3.17 2.79
N GLU A 238 -10.10 -3.02 2.25
CA GLU A 238 -11.27 -2.52 2.98
C GLU A 238 -11.68 -3.47 4.11
N ALA A 239 -11.77 -4.77 3.82
CA ALA A 239 -12.01 -5.81 4.82
C ALA A 239 -10.96 -5.81 5.94
N ILE A 240 -9.70 -5.57 5.59
CA ILE A 240 -8.60 -5.50 6.56
C ILE A 240 -8.77 -4.28 7.48
N VAL A 241 -9.15 -3.12 6.94
CA VAL A 241 -9.40 -1.93 7.76
C VAL A 241 -10.55 -2.16 8.74
N GLU A 242 -11.65 -2.75 8.29
CA GLU A 242 -12.78 -3.09 9.16
C GLU A 242 -12.34 -3.98 10.34
N VAL A 243 -11.58 -5.03 10.06
CA VAL A 243 -11.09 -5.93 11.10
C VAL A 243 -10.11 -5.24 12.03
N LEU A 244 -9.17 -4.44 11.50
CA LEU A 244 -8.20 -3.72 12.32
C LEU A 244 -8.88 -2.71 13.26
N HIS A 245 -9.91 -2.00 12.79
CA HIS A 245 -10.73 -1.10 13.62
C HIS A 245 -11.42 -1.83 14.77
N SER A 246 -11.86 -3.08 14.55
CA SER A 246 -12.52 -3.89 15.59
C SER A 246 -11.55 -4.56 16.57
N THR A 247 -10.24 -4.54 16.27
CA THR A 247 -9.24 -5.28 17.05
C THR A 247 -8.72 -4.43 18.21
N ASP A 248 -8.98 -4.88 19.44
CA ASP A 248 -8.41 -4.29 20.65
C ASP A 248 -6.99 -4.83 20.91
N LEU A 249 -6.00 -3.93 20.84
CA LEU A 249 -4.58 -4.28 21.02
C LEU A 249 -4.25 -4.71 22.45
N ASP A 250 -5.00 -4.24 23.45
CA ASP A 250 -4.74 -4.52 24.86
C ASP A 250 -5.19 -5.95 25.18
N LYS A 251 -6.41 -6.29 24.78
CA LYS A 251 -6.93 -7.67 24.88
C LYS A 251 -6.07 -8.67 24.09
N LEU A 252 -5.64 -8.28 22.89
CA LEU A 252 -4.80 -9.13 22.06
C LEU A 252 -3.43 -9.39 22.72
N LYS A 253 -2.83 -8.38 23.38
CA LYS A 253 -1.60 -8.56 24.16
C LYS A 253 -1.80 -9.62 25.24
N ASP A 254 -2.83 -9.48 26.05
CA ASP A 254 -3.04 -10.34 27.21
C ASP A 254 -3.33 -11.79 26.78
N SER A 255 -4.09 -11.98 25.69
CA SER A 255 -4.28 -13.31 25.09
C SER A 255 -2.96 -13.93 24.59
N LEU A 256 -2.09 -13.13 23.98
CA LEU A 256 -0.82 -13.61 23.43
C LEU A 256 0.18 -13.89 24.55
N GLU A 257 0.18 -13.12 25.64
CA GLU A 257 0.99 -13.41 26.83
C GLU A 257 0.57 -14.73 27.48
N GLY A 258 -0.74 -14.99 27.58
CA GLY A 258 -1.27 -16.27 28.02
C GLY A 258 -0.81 -17.42 27.10
N GLU A 259 -0.92 -17.25 25.79
CA GLU A 259 -0.48 -18.25 24.80
C GLU A 259 1.04 -18.50 24.85
N VAL A 260 1.85 -17.47 25.11
CA VAL A 260 3.31 -17.62 25.24
C VAL A 260 3.71 -18.42 26.50
N ARG A 261 2.90 -18.35 27.57
CA ARG A 261 3.12 -19.11 28.81
C ARG A 261 2.61 -20.54 28.69
N SER A 262 1.47 -20.77 28.05
CA SER A 262 0.83 -22.08 27.96
C SER A 262 1.37 -22.95 26.82
N SER A 263 1.77 -22.36 25.69
CA SER A 263 2.22 -23.11 24.52
C SER A 263 3.74 -23.28 24.48
N SER A 264 4.19 -24.41 23.92
CA SER A 264 5.62 -24.70 23.69
C SER A 264 5.92 -24.84 22.19
N GLY A 265 7.21 -24.88 21.83
CA GLY A 265 7.66 -25.15 20.45
C GLY A 265 7.37 -24.02 19.44
N GLN A 266 6.82 -24.38 18.27
CA GLN A 266 6.58 -23.45 17.16
C GLN A 266 5.46 -22.45 17.45
N ARG A 267 4.43 -22.87 18.17
CA ARG A 267 3.28 -22.01 18.54
C ARG A 267 3.73 -20.86 19.43
N ARG A 268 4.56 -21.15 20.44
CA ARG A 268 5.23 -20.14 21.28
C ARG A 268 6.05 -19.14 20.46
N LYS A 269 6.86 -19.63 19.51
CA LYS A 269 7.68 -18.76 18.63
C LYS A 269 6.81 -17.83 17.77
N LYS A 270 5.66 -18.30 17.28
CA LYS A 270 4.69 -17.47 16.52
C LYS A 270 4.09 -16.41 17.44
N ALA A 271 3.59 -16.80 18.61
CA ALA A 271 2.99 -15.89 19.59
C ALA A 271 3.98 -14.79 20.04
N ILE A 272 5.25 -15.10 20.31
CA ILE A 272 6.29 -14.11 20.62
C ILE A 272 6.47 -13.09 19.49
N LYS A 273 6.53 -13.55 18.23
CA LYS A 273 6.67 -12.65 17.07
C LYS A 273 5.45 -11.74 16.90
N ARG A 274 4.25 -12.25 17.18
CA ARG A 274 3.00 -11.47 17.15
C ARG A 274 2.97 -10.43 18.28
N LEU A 275 3.27 -10.86 19.50
CA LEU A 275 3.32 -10.00 20.69
C LEU A 275 4.28 -8.82 20.48
N ARG A 276 5.46 -9.07 19.87
CA ARG A 276 6.41 -8.00 19.53
C ARG A 276 5.84 -6.94 18.59
N VAL A 277 4.96 -7.32 17.65
CA VAL A 277 4.31 -6.36 16.73
C VAL A 277 3.23 -5.58 17.48
N VAL A 278 2.39 -6.26 18.26
CA VAL A 278 1.32 -5.63 19.06
C VAL A 278 1.92 -4.62 20.04
N GLU A 279 2.95 -5.02 20.78
CA GLU A 279 3.61 -4.15 21.74
C GLU A 279 4.33 -2.96 21.08
N ALA A 280 4.86 -3.14 19.87
CA ALA A 280 5.42 -2.02 19.10
C ALA A 280 4.36 -0.98 18.72
N PHE A 281 3.14 -1.38 18.35
CA PHE A 281 2.04 -0.45 18.10
C PHE A 281 1.61 0.26 19.39
N ARG A 282 1.43 -0.47 20.50
CA ARG A 282 1.06 0.11 21.79
C ARG A 282 2.08 1.14 22.29
N ARG A 283 3.37 0.79 22.31
CA ARG A 283 4.44 1.69 22.79
C ARG A 283 4.64 2.92 21.91
N SER A 284 4.37 2.81 20.61
CA SER A 284 4.58 3.90 19.67
C SER A 284 3.37 4.83 19.50
N GLY A 285 2.20 4.43 20.01
CA GLY A 285 0.94 5.17 19.81
C GLY A 285 0.45 5.19 18.36
N ASN A 286 1.07 4.40 17.47
CA ASN A 286 0.63 4.29 16.09
C ASN A 286 -0.62 3.40 16.01
N GLN A 287 -1.58 3.78 15.19
CA GLN A 287 -2.74 2.93 14.91
C GLN A 287 -2.42 1.91 13.80
N PRO A 288 -2.86 0.64 13.93
CA PRO A 288 -2.64 -0.38 12.89
C PRO A 288 -3.23 0.00 11.53
N ASP A 289 -4.31 0.75 11.51
CA ASP A 289 -5.04 1.18 10.31
C ASP A 289 -4.18 2.01 9.37
N TRP A 290 -3.16 2.69 9.89
CA TRP A 290 -2.24 3.51 9.11
C TRP A 290 -1.35 2.66 8.18
N MET A 291 -1.33 1.34 8.33
CA MET A 291 -0.73 0.43 7.33
C MET A 291 -1.52 0.37 6.02
N VAL A 292 -2.77 0.85 6.02
CA VAL A 292 -3.64 0.95 4.85
C VAL A 292 -3.81 2.41 4.46
N LEU A 293 -3.44 2.73 3.23
CA LEU A 293 -3.46 4.06 2.67
C LEU A 293 -4.86 4.40 2.16
N LYS A 294 -5.46 5.44 2.72
CA LYS A 294 -6.63 6.14 2.14
C LYS A 294 -6.20 7.35 1.31
N VAL A 295 -5.06 7.93 1.66
CA VAL A 295 -4.47 9.10 1.02
C VAL A 295 -3.04 8.76 0.65
N LEU A 296 -2.70 8.93 -0.63
CA LEU A 296 -1.36 8.68 -1.14
C LEU A 296 -0.58 10.00 -1.28
N PRO A 297 0.55 10.19 -0.59
CA PRO A 297 1.39 11.36 -0.80
C PRO A 297 2.04 11.34 -2.19
N VAL A 298 2.18 12.53 -2.79
CA VAL A 298 2.86 12.77 -4.06
C VAL A 298 4.10 13.60 -3.80
N LEU A 299 5.25 13.10 -4.25
CA LEU A 299 6.53 13.78 -4.11
C LEU A 299 6.56 15.13 -4.86
N PRO A 300 7.30 16.12 -4.35
CA PRO A 300 7.56 17.38 -5.03
C PRO A 300 8.16 17.16 -6.44
N PRO A 301 7.74 17.93 -7.47
CA PRO A 301 8.11 17.72 -8.87
C PRO A 301 9.61 17.84 -9.13
N ASP A 302 10.35 18.67 -8.40
CA ASP A 302 11.80 18.82 -8.60
C ASP A 302 12.59 17.57 -8.16
N LEU A 303 11.98 16.71 -7.34
CA LEU A 303 12.54 15.40 -6.99
C LEU A 303 12.22 14.32 -8.04
N ARG A 304 11.34 14.62 -9.00
CA ARG A 304 10.91 13.77 -10.12
C ARG A 304 10.84 14.57 -11.44
N PRO A 305 11.97 15.17 -11.88
CA PRO A 305 11.97 16.15 -12.96
C PRO A 305 11.54 15.54 -14.31
N MET A 306 11.04 16.41 -15.18
CA MET A 306 10.84 16.18 -16.60
C MET A 306 11.71 17.22 -17.33
N VAL A 307 12.64 16.74 -18.16
CA VAL A 307 13.63 17.59 -18.84
C VAL A 307 13.45 17.43 -20.34
N GLN A 308 13.47 18.55 -21.06
CA GLN A 308 13.47 18.54 -22.51
C GLN A 308 14.89 18.23 -23.00
N LEU A 309 15.01 17.25 -23.89
CA LEU A 309 16.25 16.92 -24.59
C LEU A 309 16.34 17.70 -25.90
N ASP A 310 17.56 17.82 -26.41
CA ASP A 310 17.81 18.35 -27.75
C ASP A 310 17.03 17.50 -28.78
N GLY A 311 16.27 18.17 -29.66
CA GLY A 311 15.36 17.52 -30.59
C GLY A 311 13.90 17.39 -30.12
N GLY A 312 13.50 18.13 -29.07
CA GLY A 312 12.09 18.29 -28.68
C GLY A 312 11.48 17.09 -27.95
N ARG A 313 12.27 16.06 -27.65
CA ARG A 313 11.86 14.91 -26.83
C ARG A 313 11.87 15.26 -25.35
N PHE A 314 11.08 14.57 -24.54
CA PHE A 314 11.08 14.72 -23.09
C PHE A 314 11.64 13.47 -22.42
N ALA A 315 12.59 13.67 -21.50
CA ALA A 315 13.03 12.66 -20.55
C ALA A 315 12.25 12.85 -19.24
N THR A 316 11.59 11.79 -18.78
CA THR A 316 10.78 11.80 -17.56
C THR A 316 11.34 10.85 -16.53
N SER A 317 11.28 11.22 -15.26
CA SER A 317 11.47 10.26 -14.17
C SER A 317 10.39 9.17 -14.20
N ASP A 318 10.80 7.91 -14.05
CA ASP A 318 9.93 6.72 -13.97
C ASP A 318 8.81 6.88 -12.94
N LEU A 319 9.05 7.62 -11.85
CA LEU A 319 8.04 7.91 -10.83
C LEU A 319 6.79 8.58 -11.42
N ASN A 320 6.97 9.47 -12.41
CA ASN A 320 5.84 10.16 -13.01
C ASN A 320 4.91 9.18 -13.72
N ASP A 321 5.45 8.18 -14.42
CA ASP A 321 4.62 7.16 -15.07
C ASP A 321 3.93 6.24 -14.04
N LEU A 322 4.58 5.93 -12.92
CA LEU A 322 3.96 5.19 -11.83
C LEU A 322 2.81 5.99 -11.17
N TYR A 323 3.02 7.27 -10.87
CA TYR A 323 1.95 8.15 -10.36
C TYR A 323 0.79 8.29 -11.35
N ARG A 324 1.09 8.47 -12.65
CA ARG A 324 0.07 8.54 -13.71
C ARG A 324 -0.80 7.29 -13.74
N ARG A 325 -0.18 6.11 -13.63
CA ARG A 325 -0.92 4.84 -13.57
C ARG A 325 -1.85 4.80 -12.37
N VAL A 326 -1.40 5.20 -11.18
CA VAL A 326 -2.25 5.25 -9.98
C VAL A 326 -3.43 6.21 -10.17
N ILE A 327 -3.17 7.44 -10.64
CA ILE A 327 -4.21 8.46 -10.83
C ILE A 327 -5.24 7.99 -11.88
N ASN A 328 -4.80 7.41 -12.99
CA ASN A 328 -5.68 6.88 -14.02
C ASN A 328 -6.60 5.77 -13.48
N ARG A 329 -6.05 4.81 -12.72
CA ARG A 329 -6.83 3.74 -12.10
C ARG A 329 -7.81 4.26 -11.05
N ASN A 330 -7.36 5.22 -10.25
CA ASN A 330 -8.19 5.86 -9.24
C ASN A 330 -9.37 6.62 -9.86
N ASN A 331 -9.12 7.42 -10.90
CA ASN A 331 -10.16 8.17 -11.59
C ASN A 331 -11.14 7.26 -12.32
N ARG A 332 -10.65 6.18 -12.93
CA ARG A 332 -11.50 5.15 -13.54
C ARG A 332 -12.39 4.47 -12.49
N LEU A 333 -11.83 4.14 -11.33
CA LEU A 333 -12.61 3.56 -10.23
C LEU A 333 -13.67 4.53 -9.70
N LYS A 334 -13.35 5.82 -9.51
CA LYS A 334 -14.34 6.86 -9.12
C LYS A 334 -15.53 6.88 -10.09
N ARG A 335 -15.25 6.94 -11.39
CA ARG A 335 -16.30 6.92 -12.45
C ARG A 335 -17.13 5.63 -12.43
N LEU A 336 -16.51 4.47 -12.22
CA LEU A 336 -17.23 3.19 -12.16
C LEU A 336 -18.18 3.12 -10.96
N LEU A 337 -17.78 3.70 -9.81
CA LEU A 337 -18.63 3.79 -8.63
C LEU A 337 -19.81 4.74 -8.85
N GLU A 338 -19.57 5.90 -9.48
CA GLU A 338 -20.63 6.87 -9.84
C GLU A 338 -21.67 6.29 -10.79
N LEU A 339 -21.23 5.45 -11.73
CA LEU A 339 -22.11 4.79 -12.71
C LEU A 339 -22.82 3.53 -12.15
N GLY A 340 -22.54 3.12 -10.92
CA GLY A 340 -23.10 1.89 -10.35
C GLY A 340 -22.69 0.61 -11.11
N ALA A 341 -21.45 0.55 -11.61
CA ALA A 341 -20.98 -0.59 -12.38
C ALA A 341 -21.01 -1.91 -11.57
N PRO A 342 -21.21 -3.08 -12.21
CA PRO A 342 -21.22 -4.37 -11.54
C PRO A 342 -20.00 -4.64 -10.66
N GLU A 343 -20.21 -5.32 -9.53
CA GLU A 343 -19.17 -5.56 -8.52
C GLU A 343 -17.91 -6.24 -9.08
N ILE A 344 -18.04 -7.11 -10.09
CA ILE A 344 -16.90 -7.80 -10.72
C ILE A 344 -15.94 -6.79 -11.37
N ILE A 345 -16.48 -5.77 -12.06
CA ILE A 345 -15.69 -4.73 -12.72
C ILE A 345 -15.03 -3.85 -11.67
N VAL A 346 -15.78 -3.43 -10.65
CA VAL A 346 -15.28 -2.63 -9.53
C VAL A 346 -14.17 -3.38 -8.78
N ARG A 347 -14.33 -4.69 -8.54
CA ARG A 347 -13.35 -5.56 -7.90
C ARG A 347 -12.05 -5.62 -8.69
N ASN A 348 -12.14 -5.81 -10.00
CA ASN A 348 -10.95 -5.84 -10.85
C ASN A 348 -10.25 -4.47 -10.85
N GLU A 349 -10.98 -3.35 -10.91
CA GLU A 349 -10.35 -2.02 -10.87
C GLU A 349 -9.74 -1.70 -9.49
N LYS A 350 -10.37 -2.12 -8.38
CA LYS A 350 -9.78 -2.04 -7.02
C LYS A 350 -8.48 -2.86 -6.95
N ARG A 351 -8.44 -4.08 -7.51
CA ARG A 351 -7.22 -4.91 -7.61
C ARG A 351 -6.12 -4.21 -8.42
N MET A 352 -6.47 -3.62 -9.56
CA MET A 352 -5.52 -2.89 -10.41
C MET A 352 -4.99 -1.62 -9.73
N LEU A 353 -5.81 -0.94 -8.93
CA LEU A 353 -5.38 0.20 -8.14
C LEU A 353 -4.37 -0.21 -7.05
N GLN A 354 -4.64 -1.31 -6.34
CA GLN A 354 -3.69 -1.89 -5.38
C GLN A 354 -2.34 -2.20 -6.07
N GLU A 355 -2.37 -2.88 -7.21
CA GLU A 355 -1.15 -3.21 -7.98
C GLU A 355 -0.39 -1.96 -8.47
N ALA A 356 -1.11 -0.89 -8.85
CA ALA A 356 -0.48 0.36 -9.27
C ALA A 356 0.25 1.05 -8.11
N VAL A 357 -0.35 1.09 -6.92
CA VAL A 357 0.28 1.66 -5.72
C VAL A 357 1.44 0.80 -5.23
N ASP A 358 1.30 -0.53 -5.29
CA ASP A 358 2.38 -1.47 -5.00
C ASP A 358 3.60 -1.19 -5.88
N ALA A 359 3.38 -1.01 -7.18
CA ALA A 359 4.46 -0.70 -8.13
C ALA A 359 5.09 0.68 -7.89
N LEU A 360 4.30 1.68 -7.49
CA LEU A 360 4.82 3.00 -7.12
C LEU A 360 5.77 2.91 -5.92
N ILE A 361 5.39 2.15 -4.89
CA ILE A 361 6.15 2.02 -3.65
C ILE A 361 7.35 1.10 -3.81
N ASP A 362 7.15 -0.14 -4.30
CA ASP A 362 8.18 -1.18 -4.40
C ASP A 362 7.92 -2.08 -5.63
N ASN A 363 8.32 -1.59 -6.82
CA ASN A 363 8.07 -2.25 -8.10
C ASN A 363 8.77 -3.61 -8.19
N GLY A 364 8.05 -4.65 -8.62
CA GLY A 364 8.58 -6.00 -8.78
C GLY A 364 8.73 -6.79 -7.48
N ARG A 365 8.29 -6.26 -6.34
CA ARG A 365 8.20 -7.03 -5.10
C ARG A 365 7.10 -8.08 -5.12
N ARG A 366 6.04 -7.83 -5.88
CA ARG A 366 4.97 -8.79 -6.18
C ARG A 366 4.83 -8.92 -7.70
N GLY A 367 4.82 -10.17 -8.16
CA GLY A 367 4.57 -10.51 -9.56
C GLY A 367 5.61 -9.92 -10.50
N ARG A 368 5.22 -9.75 -11.76
CA ARG A 368 6.08 -9.16 -12.79
C ARG A 368 6.20 -7.65 -12.58
N ALA A 369 7.43 -7.15 -12.56
CA ALA A 369 7.67 -5.72 -12.44
C ALA A 369 7.08 -4.96 -13.64
N ILE A 370 6.54 -3.77 -13.38
CA ILE A 370 6.08 -2.89 -14.44
C ILE A 370 7.30 -2.38 -15.21
N ALA A 371 7.30 -2.64 -16.51
CA ALA A 371 8.30 -2.15 -17.44
C ALA A 371 7.82 -0.88 -18.17
N GLY A 372 8.77 0.01 -18.46
CA GLY A 372 8.59 1.19 -19.29
C GLY A 372 8.95 0.91 -20.76
N SER A 373 9.26 1.99 -21.49
CA SER A 373 9.75 1.89 -22.88
C SER A 373 11.04 1.06 -22.95
N HIS A 374 11.24 0.27 -24.00
CA HIS A 374 12.40 -0.64 -24.13
C HIS A 374 12.51 -1.71 -23.01
N ASN A 375 11.38 -2.10 -22.40
CA ASN A 375 11.31 -3.19 -21.40
C ASN A 375 12.18 -2.97 -20.14
N HIS A 376 12.64 -1.74 -19.88
CA HIS A 376 13.37 -1.43 -18.65
C HIS A 376 12.39 -1.44 -17.46
N LYS A 377 12.82 -1.97 -16.32
CA LYS A 377 12.04 -1.91 -15.09
C LYS A 377 11.96 -0.47 -14.58
N LEU A 378 10.74 0.06 -14.41
CA LEU A 378 10.54 1.39 -13.82
C LEU A 378 11.03 1.41 -12.37
N LYS A 379 11.82 2.43 -12.00
CA LYS A 379 12.31 2.61 -10.63
C LYS A 379 11.21 3.14 -9.70
N SER A 380 10.98 2.42 -8.60
CA SER A 380 10.01 2.78 -7.57
C SER A 380 10.59 3.69 -6.49
N LEU A 381 9.74 4.18 -5.56
CA LEU A 381 10.19 4.97 -4.41
C LEU A 381 11.20 4.22 -3.52
N SER A 382 11.02 2.90 -3.36
CA SER A 382 11.96 2.05 -2.61
C SER A 382 13.32 1.95 -3.31
N ASP A 383 13.32 1.85 -4.65
CA ASP A 383 14.55 1.74 -5.44
C ASP A 383 15.40 3.02 -5.37
N LEU A 384 14.77 4.19 -5.19
CA LEU A 384 15.49 5.44 -4.97
C LEU A 384 16.26 5.48 -3.65
N GLN A 385 15.88 4.67 -2.67
CA GLN A 385 16.53 4.62 -1.37
C GLN A 385 17.59 3.51 -1.30
N ARG A 386 17.34 2.36 -1.95
CA ARG A 386 18.16 1.14 -1.83
C ARG A 386 19.27 1.06 -2.89
N GLY A 387 20.25 0.21 -2.61
CA GLY A 387 21.30 -0.15 -3.57
C GLY A 387 22.46 0.85 -3.65
N LYS A 388 23.44 0.56 -4.53
CA LYS A 388 24.64 1.40 -4.73
C LYS A 388 24.30 2.78 -5.29
N GLN A 389 23.32 2.84 -6.19
CA GLN A 389 22.79 4.08 -6.80
C GLN A 389 21.64 4.70 -5.99
N GLY A 390 21.38 4.20 -4.78
CA GLY A 390 20.35 4.72 -3.89
C GLY A 390 20.82 5.98 -3.17
N ARG A 391 19.85 6.80 -2.74
CA ARG A 391 20.07 8.09 -2.05
C ARG A 391 21.05 7.99 -0.88
N PHE A 392 20.92 6.97 -0.03
CA PHE A 392 21.78 6.83 1.15
C PHE A 392 23.25 6.66 0.77
N ARG A 393 23.57 5.74 -0.16
CA ARG A 393 24.95 5.43 -0.51
C ARG A 393 25.57 6.44 -1.46
N GLN A 394 24.81 6.89 -2.45
CA GLN A 394 25.34 7.74 -3.52
C GLN A 394 25.27 9.24 -3.22
N ASN A 395 24.30 9.69 -2.42
CA ASN A 395 24.07 11.11 -2.20
C ASN A 395 24.28 11.57 -0.76
N LEU A 396 24.19 10.68 0.23
CA LEU A 396 24.37 11.05 1.64
C LEU A 396 25.77 10.70 2.14
N LEU A 397 26.25 9.47 1.91
CA LEU A 397 27.57 9.03 2.38
C LEU A 397 28.75 9.58 1.58
N GLY A 398 28.57 9.78 0.27
CA GLY A 398 29.57 10.40 -0.60
C GLY A 398 28.91 11.47 -1.46
N LYS A 399 29.57 12.61 -1.62
CA LYS A 399 29.09 13.70 -2.48
C LYS A 399 30.23 14.19 -3.37
N ARG A 400 29.86 14.73 -4.51
CA ARG A 400 30.79 15.54 -5.31
C ARG A 400 31.07 16.81 -4.52
N VAL A 401 32.33 17.21 -4.49
CA VAL A 401 32.80 18.38 -3.76
C VAL A 401 33.41 19.36 -4.75
N ASP A 402 33.11 20.64 -4.55
CA ASP A 402 33.79 21.73 -5.24
C ASP A 402 35.24 21.83 -4.74
N TYR A 403 36.09 22.57 -5.47
CA TYR A 403 37.52 22.72 -5.15
C TYR A 403 38.29 21.40 -5.11
N SER A 404 37.95 20.47 -6.00
CA SER A 404 38.66 19.21 -6.19
C SER A 404 39.15 19.07 -7.63
N ALA A 405 40.30 18.43 -7.79
CA ALA A 405 40.88 18.13 -9.10
C ALA A 405 41.52 16.73 -9.09
N ARG A 406 41.70 16.16 -10.28
CA ARG A 406 42.35 14.87 -10.48
C ARG A 406 43.32 14.97 -11.66
N SER A 407 44.54 14.48 -11.45
CA SER A 407 45.58 14.39 -12.48
C SER A 407 46.37 13.09 -12.30
N VAL A 408 47.11 12.70 -13.32
CA VAL A 408 48.08 11.60 -13.25
C VAL A 408 49.23 12.01 -12.34
N ILE A 409 49.70 11.09 -11.50
CA ILE A 409 50.87 11.28 -10.63
C ILE A 409 52.14 10.86 -11.38
N VAL A 410 53.20 11.66 -11.22
CA VAL A 410 54.54 11.40 -11.76
C VAL A 410 55.53 11.56 -10.61
N VAL A 411 56.62 10.78 -10.62
CA VAL A 411 57.67 10.88 -9.60
C VAL A 411 58.39 12.23 -9.70
N GLY A 412 58.57 12.91 -8.57
CA GLY A 412 59.33 14.16 -8.46
C GLY A 412 60.46 14.01 -7.44
N PRO A 413 61.62 13.46 -7.83
CA PRO A 413 62.74 13.18 -6.93
C PRO A 413 63.28 14.40 -6.18
N GLU A 414 63.09 15.59 -6.74
CA GLU A 414 63.51 16.89 -6.19
C GLU A 414 62.60 17.41 -5.05
N LEU A 415 61.45 16.79 -4.82
CA LEU A 415 60.47 17.24 -3.84
C LEU A 415 60.77 16.72 -2.44
N GLN A 416 60.54 17.57 -1.43
CA GLN A 416 60.60 17.15 -0.02
C GLN A 416 59.34 16.35 0.39
N LEU A 417 59.42 15.61 1.50
CA LEU A 417 58.32 14.73 1.98
C LEU A 417 56.97 15.44 2.15
N HIS A 418 56.97 16.74 2.47
CA HIS A 418 55.76 17.54 2.69
C HIS A 418 55.32 18.35 1.45
N GLN A 419 55.96 18.14 0.30
CA GLN A 419 55.71 18.90 -0.93
C GLN A 419 55.05 18.04 -2.00
N CYS A 420 54.28 18.68 -2.87
CA CYS A 420 53.77 18.06 -4.09
C CYS A 420 53.76 19.06 -5.26
N GLY A 421 53.99 18.56 -6.47
CA GLY A 421 53.91 19.35 -7.69
C GLY A 421 52.46 19.45 -8.18
N LEU A 422 51.96 20.68 -8.35
CA LEU A 422 50.63 20.95 -8.90
C LEU A 422 50.75 21.66 -10.26
N PRO A 423 50.12 21.16 -11.33
CA PRO A 423 50.08 21.86 -12.60
C PRO A 423 49.48 23.26 -12.45
N LYS A 424 50.14 24.28 -13.03
CA LYS A 424 49.74 25.69 -12.89
C LYS A 424 48.26 25.94 -13.27
N ARG A 425 47.77 25.29 -14.33
CA ARG A 425 46.36 25.39 -14.76
C ARG A 425 45.40 24.84 -13.72
N MET A 426 45.76 23.73 -13.07
CA MET A 426 44.95 23.09 -12.04
C MET A 426 44.92 23.94 -10.77
N ALA A 427 46.09 24.46 -10.36
CA ALA A 427 46.18 25.38 -9.23
C ALA A 427 45.36 26.66 -9.48
N LEU A 428 45.41 27.22 -10.69
CA LEU A 428 44.66 28.43 -11.03
C LEU A 428 43.13 28.25 -10.84
N GLU A 429 42.57 27.11 -11.25
CA GLU A 429 41.14 26.83 -11.08
C GLU A 429 40.79 26.48 -9.62
N LEU A 430 41.59 25.67 -8.93
CA LEU A 430 41.37 25.34 -7.52
C LEU A 430 41.37 26.57 -6.62
N PHE A 431 42.28 27.50 -6.86
CA PHE A 431 42.45 28.72 -6.06
C PHE A 431 41.81 29.96 -6.69
N LYS A 432 40.95 29.78 -7.71
CA LYS A 432 40.36 30.89 -8.47
C LYS A 432 39.75 32.00 -7.61
N PRO A 433 38.94 31.72 -6.57
CA PRO A 433 38.40 32.79 -5.72
C PRO A 433 39.48 33.59 -5.00
N PHE A 434 40.56 32.92 -4.55
CA PHE A 434 41.68 33.58 -3.85
C PHE A 434 42.52 34.42 -4.81
N VAL A 435 42.79 33.91 -6.02
CA VAL A 435 43.52 34.64 -7.06
C VAL A 435 42.73 35.88 -7.48
N MET A 436 41.42 35.75 -7.75
CA MET A 436 40.57 36.89 -8.10
C MET A 436 40.57 37.96 -7.00
N ASN A 437 40.38 37.56 -5.74
CA ASN A 437 40.44 38.50 -4.62
C ASN A 437 41.79 39.24 -4.56
N ARG A 438 42.91 38.52 -4.75
CA ARG A 438 44.24 39.13 -4.72
C ARG A 438 44.51 40.05 -5.91
N LEU A 439 43.94 39.77 -7.08
CA LEU A 439 44.03 40.65 -8.26
C LEU A 439 43.28 41.96 -8.03
N VAL A 440 42.10 41.90 -7.42
CA VAL A 440 41.32 43.10 -7.03
C VAL A 440 42.09 43.91 -5.98
N LEU A 441 42.62 43.27 -4.94
CA LEU A 441 43.42 43.95 -3.91
C LEU A 441 44.70 44.63 -4.45
N ARG A 442 45.23 44.12 -5.56
CA ARG A 442 46.42 44.68 -6.24
C ARG A 442 46.07 45.70 -7.33
N GLY A 443 44.79 45.97 -7.58
CA GLY A 443 44.34 46.88 -8.64
C GLY A 443 44.58 46.37 -10.06
N LEU A 444 44.79 45.06 -10.24
CA LEU A 444 45.03 44.44 -11.55
C LEU A 444 43.73 44.00 -12.25
N SER A 445 42.60 44.01 -11.54
CA SER A 445 41.26 43.73 -12.06
C SER A 445 40.25 44.57 -11.27
N HIS A 446 39.24 45.08 -11.96
CA HIS A 446 38.07 45.72 -11.36
C HIS A 446 36.95 44.72 -11.09
#